data_AF-A0A2A7U8U2-F1
#
_entry.id   AF-A0A2A7U8U2-F1
#
_cell.length_a   1.000
_cell.length_b   1.000
_cell.length_c   1.000
_cell.angle_alpha   90.00
_cell.angle_beta   90.00
_cell.angle_gamma   90.00
#
_symmetry.space_group_name_H-M   'P 1'
#
loop_
_entity.id
_entity.type
_entity.pdbx_description
1 polymer ?
#
loop_
_entity_poly.entity_id
_entity_poly.type
_entity_poly.pdbx_seq_one_letter_code
_entity_poly.pdbx_strand_id
1 'polypeptide(L)'
;MGVLVIDWQTYYDAAKKCHSLATDLRTADKPVHDAVKGECAGMAGDAPGCEQWGKAYDRAAQETMQTCTNLADALTNFGNMLYAAGYNWALANKSNPVPDRPAATAMLEYKVSIPTSVGSNGDGVTEGNGSIPGFYDALVGKIQDEFGSKLPNGNKDKLAKAESIWKTFAEHPTITGAPARITAISSLFDDIQDKKGLEALLGHLSTLNSGATQLAAASVNLAAPVGEYSEATADVRDKFKEAVTNALIAAGATVVIGVAASWITAALSNVAAGVGVLAIAGNTARVLKSTYDISKLVRIIGAAAAATGTAAVVVTAFDKVPSLTDIAVKLGAIIAMKVYIDDDGNPASEGDSSGAPSSAVTDEMARMLREGIHPGEDCSEIAEHLKKVAAGAGEILRVDPAPGQEVTVEEYGQREQFLYHEVYTDGKYVYDPRHSPNPIPIEQWRKTIMGDNPGATVKKVG
;
A
#
# COMPACT_ATOMS: atom_id res chain seq x y z
N MET A 1 22.07 -49.32 9.73
CA MET A 1 21.85 -47.86 9.76
C MET A 1 20.39 -47.64 10.09
N GLY A 2 20.08 -47.00 11.21
CA GLY A 2 18.69 -46.72 11.57
C GLY A 2 18.07 -45.76 10.56
N VAL A 3 16.87 -46.09 10.07
CA VAL A 3 16.07 -45.18 9.24
C VAL A 3 15.77 -43.96 10.09
N LEU A 4 16.24 -42.81 9.66
CA LEU A 4 16.08 -41.55 10.37
C LEU A 4 14.66 -41.05 10.07
N VAL A 5 13.74 -41.21 11.04
CA VAL A 5 12.33 -40.82 10.88
C VAL A 5 12.20 -39.36 11.30
N ILE A 6 12.20 -38.44 10.33
CA ILE A 6 11.86 -37.04 10.57
C ILE A 6 10.34 -36.88 10.52
N ASP A 7 9.74 -36.22 11.50
CA ASP A 7 8.31 -35.95 11.50
C ASP A 7 7.96 -34.89 10.43
N TRP A 8 7.50 -35.37 9.27
CA TRP A 8 7.09 -34.52 8.16
C TRP A 8 5.83 -33.70 8.50
N GLN A 9 5.03 -34.12 9.49
CA GLN A 9 3.80 -33.45 9.89
C GLN A 9 4.09 -32.08 10.52
N THR A 10 5.18 -31.98 11.29
CA THR A 10 5.69 -30.72 11.85
C THR A 10 5.87 -29.64 10.77
N TYR A 11 6.40 -30.01 9.60
CA TYR A 11 6.60 -29.09 8.49
C TYR A 11 5.27 -28.62 7.88
N TYR A 12 4.30 -29.52 7.72
CA TYR A 12 2.96 -29.16 7.22
C TYR A 12 2.21 -28.26 8.21
N ASP A 13 2.32 -28.52 9.51
CA ASP A 13 1.67 -27.70 10.53
C ASP A 13 2.30 -26.31 10.65
N ALA A 14 3.63 -26.22 10.52
CA ALA A 14 4.34 -24.95 10.41
C ALA A 14 3.93 -24.17 9.15
N ALA A 15 3.85 -24.85 7.99
CA ALA A 15 3.42 -24.25 6.73
C ALA A 15 2.01 -23.65 6.81
N LYS A 16 1.04 -24.40 7.35
CA LYS A 16 -0.33 -23.93 7.58
C LYS A 16 -0.37 -22.67 8.45
N LYS A 17 0.42 -22.64 9.52
CA LYS A 17 0.49 -21.48 10.42
C LYS A 17 1.13 -20.26 9.75
N CYS A 18 2.16 -20.45 8.91
CA CYS A 18 2.74 -19.39 8.09
C CYS A 18 1.70 -18.80 7.13
N HIS A 19 0.98 -19.64 6.38
CA HIS A 19 -0.06 -19.21 5.45
C HIS A 19 -1.22 -18.50 6.14
N SER A 20 -1.68 -19.03 7.27
CA SER A 20 -2.72 -18.37 8.08
C SER A 20 -2.28 -16.98 8.55
N LEU A 21 -1.05 -16.83 9.07
CA LEU A 21 -0.55 -15.52 9.48
C LEU A 21 -0.41 -14.56 8.30
N ALA A 22 0.04 -15.04 7.14
CA ALA A 22 0.12 -14.20 5.93
C ALA A 22 -1.26 -13.66 5.50
N THR A 23 -2.29 -14.50 5.51
CA THR A 23 -3.67 -14.10 5.20
C THR A 23 -4.19 -13.08 6.21
N ASP A 24 -3.96 -13.31 7.49
CA ASP A 24 -4.40 -12.39 8.55
C ASP A 24 -3.69 -11.03 8.43
N LEU A 25 -2.40 -11.02 8.09
CA LEU A 25 -1.63 -9.78 7.88
C LEU A 25 -2.19 -8.98 6.70
N ARG A 26 -2.42 -9.62 5.54
CA ARG A 26 -3.04 -8.95 4.38
C ARG A 26 -4.43 -8.40 4.70
N THR A 27 -5.20 -9.12 5.51
CA THR A 27 -6.53 -8.67 5.95
C THR A 27 -6.42 -7.45 6.87
N ALA A 28 -5.46 -7.43 7.79
CA ALA A 28 -5.21 -6.31 8.70
C ALA A 28 -4.63 -5.06 7.98
N ASP A 29 -3.87 -5.27 6.91
CA ASP A 29 -3.19 -4.22 6.13
C ASP A 29 -4.11 -3.55 5.09
N LYS A 30 -5.11 -4.27 4.58
CA LYS A 30 -6.03 -3.73 3.57
C LYS A 30 -6.67 -2.38 3.94
N PRO A 31 -7.21 -2.16 5.16
CA PRO A 31 -7.83 -0.89 5.51
C PRO A 31 -6.86 0.31 5.44
N VAL A 32 -5.60 0.15 5.85
CA VAL A 32 -4.62 1.25 5.76
C VAL A 32 -4.25 1.53 4.30
N HIS A 33 -4.13 0.50 3.46
CA HIS A 33 -3.94 0.66 2.02
C HIS A 33 -5.06 1.44 1.34
N ASP A 34 -6.30 1.09 1.64
CA ASP A 34 -7.48 1.73 1.04
C ASP A 34 -7.57 3.20 1.50
N ALA A 35 -7.39 3.47 2.80
CA ALA A 35 -7.49 4.82 3.35
C ALA A 35 -6.34 5.74 2.90
N VAL A 36 -5.10 5.25 2.87
CA VAL A 36 -3.94 6.04 2.42
C VAL A 36 -4.11 6.45 0.95
N LYS A 37 -4.63 5.56 0.10
CA LYS A 37 -4.89 5.85 -1.32
C LYS A 37 -6.11 6.74 -1.54
N GLY A 38 -7.22 6.47 -0.85
CA GLY A 38 -8.50 7.13 -1.11
C GLY A 38 -8.72 8.42 -0.33
N GLU A 39 -8.14 8.55 0.86
CA GLU A 39 -8.59 9.54 1.85
C GLU A 39 -7.47 10.41 2.40
N CYS A 40 -6.22 9.96 2.38
CA CYS A 40 -5.07 10.69 2.95
C CYS A 40 -4.33 11.57 1.94
N ALA A 41 -4.61 11.45 0.65
CA ALA A 41 -3.96 12.25 -0.39
C ALA A 41 -4.16 13.75 -0.13
N GLY A 42 -3.07 14.53 -0.13
CA GLY A 42 -3.09 15.97 0.12
C GLY A 42 -3.38 16.40 1.57
N MET A 43 -3.41 15.49 2.54
CA MET A 43 -3.76 15.82 3.93
C MET A 43 -2.78 16.78 4.64
N ALA A 44 -1.50 16.75 4.28
CA ALA A 44 -0.44 17.45 5.00
C ALA A 44 -0.47 18.96 4.77
N GLY A 45 -0.98 19.44 3.63
CA GLY A 45 -0.82 20.83 3.21
C GLY A 45 0.44 21.05 2.35
N ASP A 46 0.60 22.28 1.87
CA ASP A 46 1.71 22.70 1.00
C ASP A 46 2.44 23.96 1.52
N ALA A 47 2.11 24.40 2.73
CA ALA A 47 2.84 25.47 3.41
C ALA A 47 4.25 25.02 3.83
N PRO A 48 5.18 25.97 4.06
CA PRO A 48 6.50 25.63 4.59
C PRO A 48 6.41 24.84 5.91
N GLY A 49 7.19 23.77 6.02
CA GLY A 49 7.13 22.80 7.10
C GLY A 49 6.09 21.69 6.85
N CYS A 50 4.88 22.04 6.43
CA CYS A 50 3.82 21.08 6.10
C CYS A 50 4.24 20.15 4.94
N GLU A 51 4.83 20.71 3.88
CA GLU A 51 5.31 19.94 2.74
C GLU A 51 6.42 18.95 3.15
N GLN A 52 7.39 19.40 3.95
CA GLN A 52 8.49 18.54 4.43
C GLN A 52 7.96 17.44 5.35
N TRP A 53 7.00 17.77 6.21
CA TRP A 53 6.34 16.79 7.07
C TRP A 53 5.59 15.75 6.23
N GLY A 54 4.84 16.18 5.21
CA GLY A 54 4.13 15.28 4.30
C GLY A 54 5.08 14.34 3.55
N LYS A 55 6.22 14.83 3.05
CA LYS A 55 7.23 13.98 2.41
C LYS A 55 7.84 12.95 3.37
N ALA A 56 8.06 13.33 4.63
CA ALA A 56 8.57 12.42 5.64
C ALA A 56 7.52 11.35 6.00
N TYR A 57 6.25 11.75 6.13
CA TYR A 57 5.12 10.84 6.29
C TYR A 57 5.01 9.87 5.12
N ASP A 58 5.03 10.34 3.87
CA ASP A 58 4.89 9.51 2.67
C ASP A 58 5.94 8.38 2.66
N ARG A 59 7.20 8.72 2.99
CA ARG A 59 8.27 7.72 3.12
C ARG A 59 7.97 6.70 4.21
N ALA A 60 7.69 7.16 5.43
CA ALA A 60 7.47 6.28 6.58
C ALA A 60 6.24 5.37 6.38
N ALA A 61 5.16 5.91 5.81
CA ALA A 61 3.95 5.17 5.45
C ALA A 61 4.24 4.11 4.39
N GLN A 62 4.91 4.47 3.30
CA GLN A 62 5.26 3.54 2.23
C GLN A 62 6.15 2.40 2.73
N GLU A 63 7.20 2.71 3.50
CA GLU A 63 8.11 1.70 4.04
C GLU A 63 7.41 0.74 5.01
N THR A 64 6.51 1.26 5.86
CA THR A 64 5.74 0.46 6.83
C THR A 64 4.79 -0.50 6.11
N MET A 65 4.02 0.01 5.14
CA MET A 65 3.09 -0.79 4.32
C MET A 65 3.84 -1.83 3.46
N GLN A 66 4.94 -1.42 2.83
CA GLN A 66 5.79 -2.33 2.05
C GLN A 66 6.35 -3.47 2.92
N THR A 67 6.72 -3.18 4.17
CA THR A 67 7.22 -4.20 5.09
C THR A 67 6.12 -5.18 5.50
N CYS A 68 4.89 -4.71 5.71
CA CYS A 68 3.76 -5.59 5.99
C CYS A 68 3.48 -6.53 4.82
N THR A 69 3.42 -5.98 3.60
CA THR A 69 3.28 -6.75 2.36
C THR A 69 4.41 -7.78 2.22
N ASN A 70 5.67 -7.35 2.34
CA ASN A 70 6.84 -8.24 2.20
C ASN A 70 6.85 -9.34 3.26
N LEU A 71 6.41 -9.04 4.49
CA LEU A 71 6.30 -10.06 5.54
C LEU A 71 5.23 -11.10 5.20
N ALA A 72 4.06 -10.68 4.71
CA ALA A 72 3.01 -11.59 4.28
C ALA A 72 3.43 -12.44 3.08
N ASP A 73 4.09 -11.84 2.08
CA ASP A 73 4.65 -12.55 0.94
C ASP A 73 5.74 -13.54 1.39
N ALA A 74 6.68 -13.12 2.24
CA ALA A 74 7.73 -14.00 2.74
C ALA A 74 7.16 -15.18 3.54
N LEU A 75 6.14 -14.96 4.38
CA LEU A 75 5.44 -16.03 5.11
C LEU A 75 4.72 -17.00 4.17
N THR A 76 4.07 -16.50 3.12
CA THR A 76 3.44 -17.36 2.12
C THR A 76 4.47 -18.23 1.40
N ASN A 77 5.60 -17.65 0.94
CA ASN A 77 6.61 -18.41 0.21
C ASN A 77 7.32 -19.41 1.12
N PHE A 78 7.64 -18.99 2.34
CA PHE A 78 8.23 -19.87 3.33
C PHE A 78 7.31 -21.04 3.69
N GLY A 79 6.00 -20.80 3.80
CA GLY A 79 5.03 -21.89 3.97
C GLY A 79 5.04 -22.89 2.80
N ASN A 80 5.19 -22.42 1.56
CA ASN A 80 5.32 -23.31 0.39
C ASN A 80 6.59 -24.17 0.47
N MET A 81 7.71 -23.57 0.88
CA MET A 81 8.97 -24.30 1.09
C MET A 81 8.85 -25.33 2.21
N LEU A 82 8.16 -25.01 3.30
CA LEU A 82 7.92 -25.94 4.40
C LEU A 82 7.07 -27.14 3.94
N TYR A 83 6.01 -26.91 3.16
CA TYR A 83 5.27 -28.01 2.56
C TYR A 83 6.14 -28.90 1.67
N ALA A 84 6.96 -28.30 0.80
CA ALA A 84 7.87 -29.05 -0.08
C ALA A 84 8.89 -29.87 0.71
N ALA A 85 9.48 -29.29 1.75
CA ALA A 85 10.40 -30.00 2.63
C ALA A 85 9.71 -31.17 3.36
N GLY A 86 8.49 -30.95 3.88
CA GLY A 86 7.70 -32.01 4.51
C GLY A 86 7.39 -33.15 3.53
N TYR A 87 7.01 -32.84 2.30
CA TYR A 87 6.73 -33.85 1.27
C TYR A 87 7.98 -34.69 0.94
N ASN A 88 9.13 -34.04 0.74
CA ASN A 88 10.39 -34.74 0.46
C ASN A 88 10.81 -35.64 1.64
N TRP A 89 10.62 -35.20 2.89
CA TRP A 89 10.83 -36.04 4.06
C TRP A 89 9.86 -37.22 4.12
N ALA A 90 8.59 -37.02 3.77
CA ALA A 90 7.62 -38.10 3.76
C ALA A 90 7.96 -39.18 2.71
N LEU A 91 8.46 -38.78 1.53
CA LEU A 91 8.99 -39.68 0.51
C LEU A 91 10.24 -40.43 1.00
N ALA A 92 11.23 -39.72 1.57
CA ALA A 92 12.45 -40.31 2.10
C ALA A 92 12.16 -41.34 3.22
N ASN A 93 11.17 -41.04 4.07
CA ASN A 93 10.70 -41.93 5.14
C ASN A 93 9.88 -43.13 4.63
N LYS A 94 9.47 -43.13 3.35
CA LYS A 94 8.50 -44.09 2.79
C LYS A 94 7.19 -44.12 3.59
N SER A 95 6.69 -42.94 3.96
CA SER A 95 5.49 -42.76 4.78
C SER A 95 4.26 -43.37 4.09
N ASN A 96 3.32 -43.91 4.87
CA ASN A 96 2.06 -44.42 4.35
C ASN A 96 0.89 -44.01 5.28
N PRO A 97 -0.07 -43.18 4.81
CA PRO A 97 -0.10 -42.56 3.49
C PRO A 97 1.00 -41.49 3.29
N VAL A 98 1.38 -41.25 2.04
CA VAL A 98 2.21 -40.09 1.66
C VAL A 98 1.30 -38.85 1.69
N PRO A 99 1.76 -37.70 2.23
CA PRO A 99 0.97 -36.47 2.21
C PRO A 99 0.77 -35.94 0.78
N ASP A 100 -0.25 -35.10 0.61
CA ASP A 100 -0.54 -34.47 -0.68
C ASP A 100 0.65 -33.67 -1.19
N ARG A 101 0.99 -33.87 -2.48
CA ARG A 101 2.08 -33.15 -3.14
C ARG A 101 1.77 -31.65 -3.18
N PRO A 102 2.62 -30.77 -2.65
CA PRO A 102 2.37 -29.34 -2.68
C PRO A 102 2.56 -28.76 -4.08
N ALA A 103 1.88 -27.64 -4.37
CA ALA A 103 2.09 -26.89 -5.59
C ALA A 103 3.34 -26.00 -5.47
N ALA A 104 4.25 -26.07 -6.43
CA ALA A 104 5.34 -25.11 -6.55
C ALA A 104 4.85 -23.91 -7.36
N THR A 105 4.56 -22.80 -6.68
CA THR A 105 4.18 -21.53 -7.34
C THR A 105 5.22 -20.48 -7.00
N ALA A 106 5.76 -19.82 -8.03
CA ALA A 106 6.67 -18.69 -7.84
C ALA A 106 5.90 -17.52 -7.22
N MET A 107 6.47 -16.93 -6.19
CA MET A 107 5.92 -15.75 -5.52
C MET A 107 6.52 -14.49 -6.13
N LEU A 108 5.67 -13.54 -6.48
CA LEU A 108 6.09 -12.20 -6.92
C LEU A 108 6.00 -11.25 -5.73
N GLU A 109 7.05 -10.44 -5.55
CA GLU A 109 7.04 -9.36 -4.55
C GLU A 109 6.09 -8.25 -5.01
N TYR A 110 5.08 -7.93 -4.21
CA TYR A 110 4.21 -6.79 -4.49
C TYR A 110 4.89 -5.46 -4.10
N LYS A 111 4.82 -4.45 -4.96
CA LYS A 111 5.37 -3.10 -4.69
C LYS A 111 4.27 -2.13 -4.30
N VAL A 112 4.40 -1.56 -3.11
CA VAL A 112 3.48 -0.57 -2.56
C VAL A 112 3.73 0.79 -3.21
N SER A 113 2.67 1.35 -3.77
CA SER A 113 2.61 2.73 -4.25
C SER A 113 1.46 3.47 -3.56
N ILE A 114 1.74 4.69 -3.11
CA ILE A 114 0.79 5.56 -2.43
C ILE A 114 0.80 6.97 -3.06
N PRO A 115 -0.34 7.68 -3.09
CA PRO A 115 -0.35 9.08 -3.47
C PRO A 115 0.35 9.94 -2.41
N THR A 116 0.83 11.10 -2.80
CA THR A 116 1.47 12.02 -1.84
C THR A 116 0.45 12.61 -0.88
N SER A 117 0.85 12.75 0.39
CA SER A 117 0.10 13.50 1.41
C SER A 117 0.25 15.02 1.24
N VAL A 118 1.18 15.51 0.43
CA VAL A 118 1.34 16.95 0.18
C VAL A 118 0.25 17.44 -0.77
N GLY A 119 -0.41 18.55 -0.42
CA GLY A 119 -1.47 19.10 -1.26
C GLY A 119 -1.89 20.50 -0.86
N SER A 120 -2.40 21.27 -1.81
CA SER A 120 -2.89 22.61 -1.54
C SER A 120 -4.30 22.54 -0.94
N ASN A 121 -4.47 22.99 0.31
CA ASN A 121 -5.79 23.04 0.96
C ASN A 121 -6.24 24.48 1.28
N GLY A 122 -5.85 25.44 0.44
CA GLY A 122 -6.24 26.84 0.56
C GLY A 122 -5.36 27.65 1.53
N ASP A 123 -5.88 28.78 2.00
CA ASP A 123 -5.11 29.84 2.67
C ASP A 123 -4.81 29.60 4.15
N GLY A 124 -5.16 28.45 4.71
CA GLY A 124 -4.89 28.17 6.13
C GLY A 124 -5.82 28.93 7.12
N VAL A 125 -6.76 29.73 6.62
CA VAL A 125 -7.83 30.40 7.38
C VAL A 125 -9.19 30.18 6.70
N THR A 126 -10.29 30.42 7.40
CA THR A 126 -11.66 30.35 6.87
C THR A 126 -12.42 31.60 7.29
N GLU A 127 -13.40 32.02 6.49
CA GLU A 127 -14.34 33.06 6.90
C GLU A 127 -15.01 32.66 8.24
N GLY A 128 -14.94 33.56 9.21
CA GLY A 128 -15.61 33.38 10.51
C GLY A 128 -17.11 33.67 10.42
N ASN A 129 -17.80 33.61 11.56
CA ASN A 129 -19.21 33.99 11.60
C ASN A 129 -19.33 35.53 11.63
N GLY A 130 -20.07 36.10 10.67
CA GLY A 130 -20.24 37.55 10.48
C GLY A 130 -19.69 37.99 9.13
N SER A 131 -20.09 39.16 8.63
CA SER A 131 -19.65 39.64 7.32
C SER A 131 -19.30 41.12 7.34
N ILE A 132 -18.05 41.43 7.07
CA ILE A 132 -17.58 42.76 6.69
C ILE A 132 -17.10 42.66 5.24
N PRO A 133 -17.73 43.35 4.28
CA PRO A 133 -17.32 43.28 2.88
C PRO A 133 -15.82 43.56 2.71
N GLY A 134 -15.13 42.69 1.97
CA GLY A 134 -13.69 42.81 1.69
C GLY A 134 -12.76 42.46 2.86
N PHE A 135 -13.27 42.04 4.03
CA PHE A 135 -12.43 41.67 5.17
C PHE A 135 -11.58 40.43 4.90
N TYR A 136 -12.16 39.38 4.32
CA TYR A 136 -11.43 38.13 4.08
C TYR A 136 -10.29 38.34 3.09
N ASP A 137 -10.54 39.00 1.97
CA ASP A 137 -9.51 39.34 0.98
C ASP A 137 -8.39 40.19 1.60
N ALA A 138 -8.77 41.19 2.40
CA ALA A 138 -7.81 42.02 3.13
C ALA A 138 -6.99 41.20 4.13
N LEU A 139 -7.61 40.22 4.81
CA LEU A 139 -6.96 39.35 5.77
C LEU A 139 -5.97 38.41 5.09
N VAL A 140 -6.36 37.76 3.99
CA VAL A 140 -5.46 36.89 3.21
C VAL A 140 -4.25 37.69 2.71
N GLY A 141 -4.46 38.89 2.18
CA GLY A 141 -3.37 39.78 1.80
C GLY A 141 -2.45 40.15 2.97
N LYS A 142 -3.01 40.48 4.14
CA LYS A 142 -2.23 40.81 5.34
C LYS A 142 -1.50 39.61 5.94
N ILE A 143 -2.05 38.41 5.83
CA ILE A 143 -1.37 37.17 6.22
C ILE A 143 -0.11 36.99 5.37
N GLN A 144 -0.19 37.22 4.06
CA GLN A 144 0.98 37.14 3.19
C GLN A 144 2.07 38.16 3.60
N ASP A 145 1.68 39.39 3.92
CA ASP A 145 2.58 40.44 4.42
C ASP A 145 3.28 40.02 5.74
N GLU A 146 2.51 39.49 6.71
CA GLU A 146 3.00 39.19 8.06
C GLU A 146 3.79 37.86 8.17
N PHE A 147 3.41 36.85 7.38
CA PHE A 147 4.04 35.52 7.44
C PHE A 147 5.15 35.32 6.41
N GLY A 148 5.21 36.16 5.37
CA GLY A 148 6.13 36.00 4.23
C GLY A 148 5.97 34.67 3.47
N SER A 149 4.92 33.91 3.79
CA SER A 149 4.66 32.55 3.33
C SER A 149 3.20 32.16 3.58
N LYS A 150 2.78 31.00 3.03
CA LYS A 150 1.46 30.43 3.29
C LYS A 150 1.32 30.04 4.76
N LEU A 151 0.14 30.29 5.33
CA LEU A 151 -0.24 29.68 6.60
C LEU A 151 -0.29 28.16 6.48
N PRO A 152 0.03 27.41 7.57
CA PRO A 152 -0.21 25.99 7.62
C PRO A 152 -1.64 25.64 7.20
N ASN A 153 -1.73 24.79 6.18
CA ASN A 153 -2.98 24.44 5.52
C ASN A 153 -3.15 22.91 5.43
N GLY A 154 -2.84 22.19 6.51
CA GLY A 154 -3.21 20.78 6.61
C GLY A 154 -4.74 20.61 6.58
N ASN A 155 -5.21 19.52 5.96
CA ASN A 155 -6.64 19.19 5.92
C ASN A 155 -7.03 18.43 7.19
N LYS A 156 -7.76 19.09 8.10
CA LYS A 156 -8.14 18.55 9.41
C LYS A 156 -8.85 17.20 9.33
N ASP A 157 -9.81 17.06 8.43
CA ASP A 157 -10.65 15.87 8.36
C ASP A 157 -9.85 14.67 7.83
N LYS A 158 -8.99 14.91 6.82
CA LYS A 158 -8.10 13.86 6.30
C LYS A 158 -7.03 13.47 7.31
N LEU A 159 -6.48 14.42 8.05
CA LEU A 159 -5.50 14.14 9.11
C LEU A 159 -6.11 13.32 10.26
N ALA A 160 -7.33 13.65 10.69
CA ALA A 160 -8.04 12.88 11.72
C ALA A 160 -8.34 11.44 11.26
N LYS A 161 -8.68 11.26 9.98
CA LYS A 161 -8.84 9.93 9.37
C LYS A 161 -7.52 9.15 9.33
N ALA A 162 -6.43 9.81 8.92
CA ALA A 162 -5.10 9.21 8.90
C ALA A 162 -4.65 8.78 10.31
N GLU A 163 -4.88 9.63 11.31
CA GLU A 163 -4.64 9.30 12.72
C GLU A 163 -5.41 8.05 13.15
N SER A 164 -6.73 8.02 12.89
CA SER A 164 -7.59 6.90 13.27
C SER A 164 -7.16 5.59 12.60
N ILE A 165 -6.79 5.61 11.32
CA ILE A 165 -6.43 4.39 10.58
C ILE A 165 -5.07 3.86 11.03
N TRP A 166 -4.07 4.73 11.20
CA TRP A 166 -2.74 4.31 11.67
C TRP A 166 -2.78 3.80 13.10
N LYS A 167 -3.56 4.43 13.98
CA LYS A 167 -3.79 3.92 15.33
C LYS A 167 -4.44 2.54 15.31
N THR A 168 -5.49 2.38 14.52
CA THR A 168 -6.19 1.09 14.36
C THR A 168 -5.25 0.00 13.85
N PHE A 169 -4.41 0.31 12.85
CA PHE A 169 -3.42 -0.60 12.31
C PHE A 169 -2.37 -0.99 13.34
N ALA A 170 -1.81 0.00 14.05
CA ALA A 170 -0.79 -0.21 15.08
C ALA A 170 -1.30 -1.03 16.28
N GLU A 171 -2.57 -0.88 16.64
CA GLU A 171 -3.22 -1.61 17.74
C GLU A 171 -3.80 -2.96 17.29
N HIS A 172 -3.81 -3.26 15.98
CA HIS A 172 -4.45 -4.46 15.46
C HIS A 172 -3.79 -5.74 16.05
N PRO A 173 -4.57 -6.68 16.63
CA PRO A 173 -4.02 -7.87 17.29
C PRO A 173 -3.12 -8.73 16.41
N THR A 174 -3.40 -8.81 15.10
CA THR A 174 -2.52 -9.51 14.15
C THR A 174 -1.15 -8.84 14.04
N ILE A 175 -1.09 -7.50 14.01
CA ILE A 175 0.17 -6.74 13.87
C ILE A 175 1.00 -6.89 15.15
N THR A 176 0.37 -6.66 16.30
CA THR A 176 1.05 -6.76 17.61
C THR A 176 1.42 -8.20 17.98
N GLY A 177 0.59 -9.18 17.59
CA GLY A 177 0.77 -10.60 17.91
C GLY A 177 1.61 -11.40 16.91
N ALA A 178 1.94 -10.85 15.73
CA ALA A 178 2.69 -11.56 14.70
C ALA A 178 4.04 -12.14 15.20
N PRO A 179 4.87 -11.42 15.97
CA PRO A 179 6.12 -11.97 16.48
C PRO A 179 5.90 -13.25 17.32
N ALA A 180 4.95 -13.21 18.25
CA ALA A 180 4.64 -14.35 19.12
C ALA A 180 4.12 -15.55 18.30
N ARG A 181 3.31 -15.31 17.27
CA ARG A 181 2.86 -16.36 16.36
C ARG A 181 4.02 -17.00 15.60
N ILE A 182 4.99 -16.21 15.14
CA ILE A 182 6.19 -16.73 14.46
C ILE A 182 7.08 -17.52 15.43
N THR A 183 7.22 -17.06 16.68
CA THR A 183 7.90 -17.82 17.74
C THR A 183 7.23 -19.18 17.96
N ALA A 184 5.90 -19.22 18.02
CA ALA A 184 5.16 -20.47 18.16
C ALA A 184 5.34 -21.41 16.95
N ILE A 185 5.53 -20.88 15.74
CA ILE A 185 5.89 -21.68 14.55
C ILE A 185 7.31 -22.25 14.70
N SER A 186 8.26 -21.44 15.16
CA SER A 186 9.64 -21.87 15.40
C SER A 186 9.72 -23.00 16.44
N SER A 187 8.94 -22.92 17.51
CA SER A 187 8.94 -23.94 18.56
C SER A 187 8.39 -25.30 18.13
N LEU A 188 7.70 -25.40 17.00
CA LEU A 188 7.30 -26.70 16.45
C LEU A 188 8.51 -27.59 16.12
N PHE A 189 9.68 -26.98 15.89
CA PHE A 189 10.90 -27.69 15.51
C PHE A 189 11.81 -28.04 16.70
N ASP A 190 11.44 -27.67 17.94
CA ASP A 190 12.31 -27.81 19.13
C ASP A 190 12.65 -29.28 19.47
N ASP A 191 11.72 -30.20 19.21
CA ASP A 191 11.86 -31.63 19.53
C ASP A 191 12.54 -32.46 18.43
N ILE A 192 12.85 -31.85 17.27
CA ILE A 192 13.54 -32.54 16.17
C ILE A 192 14.99 -32.82 16.54
N GLN A 193 15.32 -34.10 16.65
CA GLN A 193 16.65 -34.57 17.09
C GLN A 193 17.74 -34.34 16.02
N ASP A 194 17.41 -34.47 14.74
CA ASP A 194 18.36 -34.21 13.64
C ASP A 194 18.30 -32.74 13.21
N LYS A 195 19.33 -31.99 13.58
CA LYS A 195 19.43 -30.55 13.29
C LYS A 195 19.99 -30.24 11.91
N LYS A 196 20.37 -31.24 11.12
CA LYS A 196 20.97 -31.03 9.80
C LYS A 196 19.96 -30.38 8.85
N GLY A 197 20.27 -29.16 8.39
CA GLY A 197 19.37 -28.37 7.54
C GLY A 197 18.34 -27.52 8.30
N LEU A 198 18.18 -27.74 9.61
CA LEU A 198 17.24 -27.00 10.45
C LEU A 198 17.72 -25.56 10.75
N GLU A 199 19.04 -25.35 10.82
CA GLU A 199 19.63 -24.03 11.10
C GLU A 199 19.22 -22.95 10.07
N ALA A 200 19.21 -23.30 8.79
CA ALA A 200 18.79 -22.38 7.73
C ALA A 200 17.30 -22.04 7.84
N LEU A 201 16.46 -23.04 8.11
CA LEU A 201 15.03 -22.88 8.34
C LEU A 201 14.75 -21.95 9.53
N LEU A 202 15.40 -22.20 10.68
CA LEU A 202 15.28 -21.36 11.87
C LEU A 202 15.82 -19.93 11.63
N GLY A 203 16.85 -19.78 10.80
CA GLY A 203 17.35 -18.47 10.36
C GLY A 203 16.30 -17.66 9.58
N HIS A 204 15.53 -18.32 8.70
CA HIS A 204 14.41 -17.68 8.01
C HIS A 204 13.29 -17.29 8.97
N LEU A 205 12.91 -18.15 9.93
CA LEU A 205 11.92 -17.81 10.97
C LEU A 205 12.37 -16.65 11.86
N SER A 206 13.66 -16.59 12.20
CA SER A 206 14.23 -15.44 12.92
C SER A 206 14.14 -14.14 12.12
N THR A 207 14.37 -14.21 10.80
CA THR A 207 14.20 -13.07 9.89
C THR A 207 12.74 -12.61 9.81
N LEU A 208 11.79 -13.55 9.66
CA LEU A 208 10.36 -13.26 9.66
C LEU A 208 9.91 -12.63 10.99
N ASN A 209 10.40 -13.15 12.13
CA ASN A 209 10.10 -12.61 13.46
C ASN A 209 10.65 -11.18 13.63
N SER A 210 11.87 -10.94 13.15
CA SER A 210 12.47 -9.60 13.15
C SER A 210 11.64 -8.62 12.29
N GLY A 211 11.16 -9.07 11.13
CA GLY A 211 10.24 -8.31 10.28
C GLY A 211 8.95 -7.95 10.99
N ALA A 212 8.31 -8.92 11.65
CA ALA A 212 7.10 -8.69 12.42
C ALA A 212 7.32 -7.70 13.59
N THR A 213 8.45 -7.82 14.29
CA THR A 213 8.79 -6.93 15.42
C THR A 213 9.01 -5.50 14.96
N GLN A 214 9.77 -5.32 13.87
CA GLN A 214 10.03 -4.00 13.29
C GLN A 214 8.77 -3.37 12.69
N LEU A 215 7.91 -4.16 12.04
CA LEU A 215 6.61 -3.70 11.55
C LEU A 215 5.73 -3.17 12.69
N ALA A 216 5.60 -3.92 13.78
CA ALA A 216 4.81 -3.48 14.93
C ALA A 216 5.37 -2.18 15.53
N ALA A 217 6.69 -2.09 15.69
CA ALA A 217 7.35 -0.88 16.17
C ALA A 217 7.17 0.31 15.23
N ALA A 218 7.31 0.10 13.91
CA ALA A 218 7.11 1.15 12.91
C ALA A 218 5.67 1.66 12.91
N SER A 219 4.68 0.77 12.99
CA SER A 219 3.27 1.12 13.01
C SER A 219 2.93 2.06 14.17
N VAL A 220 3.40 1.74 15.39
CA VAL A 220 3.20 2.59 16.58
C VAL A 220 3.93 3.92 16.46
N ASN A 221 5.19 3.91 16.04
CA ASN A 221 6.01 5.12 15.93
C ASN A 221 5.61 6.02 14.74
N LEU A 222 4.84 5.50 13.78
CA LEU A 222 4.21 6.25 12.70
C LEU A 222 2.87 6.86 13.13
N ALA A 223 2.04 6.12 13.87
CA ALA A 223 0.73 6.59 14.31
C ALA A 223 0.82 7.83 15.23
N ALA A 224 1.78 7.85 16.15
CA ALA A 224 1.96 8.95 17.10
C ALA A 224 2.18 10.34 16.43
N PRO A 225 3.19 10.53 15.56
CA PRO A 225 3.40 11.83 14.90
C PRO A 225 2.26 12.24 13.98
N VAL A 226 1.51 11.30 13.38
CA VAL A 226 0.30 11.61 12.61
C VAL A 226 -0.77 12.21 13.52
N GLY A 227 -1.01 11.61 14.69
CA GLY A 227 -1.94 12.14 15.68
C GLY A 227 -1.53 13.50 16.25
N GLU A 228 -0.24 13.67 16.57
CA GLU A 228 0.28 14.97 17.05
C GLU A 228 0.08 16.07 16.00
N TYR A 229 0.32 15.76 14.72
CA TYR A 229 0.13 16.71 13.63
C TYR A 229 -1.35 17.02 13.38
N SER A 230 -2.23 16.02 13.45
CA SER A 230 -3.68 16.14 13.40
C SER A 230 -4.22 17.08 14.50
N GLU A 231 -3.88 16.80 15.76
CA GLU A 231 -4.29 17.59 16.93
C GLU A 231 -3.78 19.02 16.84
N ALA A 232 -2.49 19.20 16.54
CA ALA A 232 -1.89 20.53 16.47
C ALA A 232 -2.45 21.37 15.31
N THR A 233 -2.78 20.74 14.18
CA THR A 233 -3.46 21.41 13.06
C THR A 233 -4.86 21.82 13.47
N ALA A 234 -5.62 20.95 14.15
CA ALA A 234 -6.97 21.26 14.62
C ALA A 234 -6.98 22.45 15.61
N ASP A 235 -6.12 22.40 16.63
CA ASP A 235 -6.02 23.43 17.66
C ASP A 235 -5.68 24.82 17.08
N VAL A 236 -4.70 24.91 16.17
CA VAL A 236 -4.33 26.17 15.54
C VAL A 236 -5.47 26.71 14.67
N ARG A 237 -6.11 25.83 13.89
CA ARG A 237 -7.23 26.23 13.01
C ARG A 237 -8.45 26.71 13.78
N ASP A 238 -8.74 26.13 14.93
CA ASP A 238 -9.86 26.54 15.76
C ASP A 238 -9.59 27.91 16.40
N LYS A 239 -8.37 28.12 16.91
CA LYS A 239 -7.92 29.45 17.39
C LYS A 239 -7.94 30.52 16.29
N PHE A 240 -7.58 30.16 15.06
CA PHE A 240 -7.69 31.09 13.92
C PHE A 240 -9.14 31.47 13.65
N LYS A 241 -10.06 30.48 13.64
CA LYS A 241 -11.49 30.73 13.45
C LYS A 241 -12.06 31.62 14.56
N GLU A 242 -11.67 31.40 15.81
CA GLU A 242 -12.06 32.24 16.94
C GLU A 242 -11.54 33.67 16.79
N ALA A 243 -10.26 33.85 16.45
CA ALA A 243 -9.66 35.17 16.24
C ALA A 243 -10.36 35.95 15.12
N VAL A 244 -10.66 35.29 14.00
CA VAL A 244 -11.41 35.87 12.88
C VAL A 244 -12.83 36.25 13.30
N THR A 245 -13.54 35.35 13.98
CA THR A 245 -14.93 35.60 14.44
C THR A 245 -14.99 36.76 15.44
N ASN A 246 -14.07 36.80 16.40
CA ASN A 246 -14.00 37.87 17.40
C ASN A 246 -13.69 39.23 16.75
N ALA A 247 -12.82 39.26 15.75
CA ALA A 247 -12.53 40.48 14.99
C ALA A 247 -13.77 40.99 14.24
N LEU A 248 -14.54 40.10 13.61
CA LEU A 248 -15.79 40.43 12.91
C LEU A 248 -16.86 40.96 13.87
N ILE A 249 -17.03 40.35 15.05
CA ILE A 249 -17.98 40.83 16.07
C ILE A 249 -17.58 42.21 16.59
N ALA A 250 -16.30 42.40 16.95
CA ALA A 250 -15.80 43.67 17.49
C ALA A 250 -15.94 44.83 16.49
N ALA A 251 -15.81 44.56 15.19
CA ALA A 251 -15.98 45.57 14.16
C ALA A 251 -17.46 45.83 13.78
N GLY A 252 -18.36 44.86 14.01
CA GLY A 252 -19.80 45.00 13.78
C GLY A 252 -20.59 45.58 14.96
N ALA A 253 -20.06 45.53 16.18
CA ALA A 253 -20.76 45.98 17.40
C ALA A 253 -19.82 46.73 18.36
N THR A 254 -20.31 47.79 19.01
CA THR A 254 -19.68 48.41 20.20
C THR A 254 -19.81 47.48 21.41
N VAL A 255 -19.17 46.30 21.39
CA VAL A 255 -19.26 45.31 22.47
C VAL A 255 -17.88 45.04 23.07
N VAL A 256 -17.78 45.21 24.39
CA VAL A 256 -16.67 44.77 25.21
C VAL A 256 -16.77 43.25 25.37
N ILE A 257 -16.03 42.51 24.56
CA ILE A 257 -15.96 41.05 24.65
C ILE A 257 -15.04 40.66 25.81
N GLY A 258 -15.62 40.11 26.88
CA GLY A 258 -14.88 39.42 27.94
C GLY A 258 -14.53 37.99 27.52
N VAL A 259 -13.44 37.79 26.79
CA VAL A 259 -12.89 36.46 26.49
C VAL A 259 -11.60 36.25 27.28
N ALA A 260 -11.55 35.14 28.01
CA ALA A 260 -10.47 34.74 28.90
C ALA A 260 -9.28 34.12 28.14
N ALA A 261 -8.65 34.90 27.27
CA ALA A 261 -7.31 34.63 26.74
C ALA A 261 -6.57 35.98 26.63
N SER A 262 -5.68 36.27 27.59
CA SER A 262 -5.09 37.58 27.83
C SER A 262 -4.37 38.24 26.63
N TRP A 263 -4.00 37.46 25.61
CA TRP A 263 -3.32 37.94 24.40
C TRP A 263 -4.28 38.41 23.28
N ILE A 264 -5.51 37.86 23.21
CA ILE A 264 -6.52 38.27 22.23
C ILE A 264 -7.10 39.65 22.61
N THR A 265 -7.33 39.88 23.90
CA THR A 265 -7.88 41.13 24.43
C THR A 265 -6.95 42.34 24.25
N ALA A 266 -5.62 42.11 24.28
CA ALA A 266 -4.63 43.18 24.10
C ALA A 266 -4.45 43.63 22.65
N ALA A 267 -4.79 42.78 21.66
CA ALA A 267 -4.69 43.10 20.24
C ALA A 267 -5.98 43.68 19.65
N LEU A 268 -7.14 43.40 20.27
CA LEU A 268 -8.46 43.89 19.85
C LEU A 268 -8.83 45.25 20.46
N SER A 269 -8.08 45.75 21.44
CA SER A 269 -8.35 47.00 22.18
C SER A 269 -8.27 48.29 21.34
N ASN A 270 -7.81 48.21 20.09
CA ASN A 270 -7.71 49.35 19.17
C ASN A 270 -8.78 49.37 18.06
N VAL A 271 -9.74 48.44 18.05
CA VAL A 271 -10.84 48.46 17.06
C VAL A 271 -11.90 49.45 17.54
N ALA A 272 -11.66 50.74 17.32
CA ALA A 272 -12.70 51.76 17.47
C ALA A 272 -13.74 51.61 16.35
N ALA A 273 -15.00 51.91 16.65
CA ALA A 273 -16.03 52.04 15.61
C ALA A 273 -15.58 53.07 14.55
N GLY A 274 -15.44 52.65 13.29
CA GLY A 274 -14.96 53.50 12.17
C GLY A 274 -13.55 53.18 11.65
N VAL A 275 -12.84 52.19 12.20
CA VAL A 275 -11.55 51.71 11.66
C VAL A 275 -11.77 50.95 10.34
N GLY A 276 -11.04 51.33 9.29
CA GLY A 276 -11.16 50.72 7.97
C GLY A 276 -10.81 49.22 7.96
N VAL A 277 -11.45 48.46 7.07
CA VAL A 277 -11.35 46.98 6.93
C VAL A 277 -9.90 46.47 6.90
N LEU A 278 -9.00 47.19 6.22
CA LEU A 278 -7.58 46.85 6.12
C LEU A 278 -6.85 46.82 7.48
N ALA A 279 -7.20 47.73 8.39
CA ALA A 279 -6.56 47.81 9.71
C ALA A 279 -7.04 46.69 10.64
N ILE A 280 -8.32 46.31 10.56
CA ILE A 280 -8.87 45.15 11.29
C ILE A 280 -8.19 43.87 10.79
N ALA A 281 -8.15 43.68 9.46
CA ALA A 281 -7.47 42.55 8.84
C ALA A 281 -5.99 42.44 9.24
N GLY A 282 -5.26 43.56 9.27
CA GLY A 282 -3.86 43.59 9.70
C GLY A 282 -3.66 43.26 11.18
N ASN A 283 -4.54 43.72 12.07
CA ASN A 283 -4.52 43.32 13.48
C ASN A 283 -4.79 41.81 13.62
N THR A 284 -5.80 41.28 12.91
CA THR A 284 -6.13 39.86 12.92
C THR A 284 -4.96 39.02 12.41
N ALA A 285 -4.33 39.38 11.30
CA ALA A 285 -3.16 38.68 10.76
C ALA A 285 -2.02 38.57 11.79
N ARG A 286 -1.71 39.64 12.53
CA ARG A 286 -0.72 39.62 13.62
C ARG A 286 -1.12 38.69 14.78
N VAL A 287 -2.41 38.63 15.12
CA VAL A 287 -2.92 37.68 16.13
C VAL A 287 -2.75 36.24 15.65
N LEU A 288 -3.10 35.94 14.39
CA LEU A 288 -2.90 34.62 13.81
C LEU A 288 -1.41 34.24 13.83
N LYS A 289 -0.52 35.17 13.49
CA LYS A 289 0.93 34.95 13.55
C LYS A 289 1.42 34.64 14.95
N SER A 290 1.04 35.45 15.93
CA SER A 290 1.40 35.20 17.32
C SER A 290 0.88 33.85 17.84
N THR A 291 -0.34 33.45 17.44
CA THR A 291 -0.93 32.15 17.78
C THR A 291 -0.12 31.01 17.18
N TYR A 292 0.25 31.15 15.91
CA TYR A 292 1.02 30.14 15.19
C TYR A 292 2.43 29.99 15.75
N ASP A 293 3.12 31.10 16.00
CA ASP A 293 4.51 31.12 16.47
C ASP A 293 4.69 30.45 17.85
N ILE A 294 3.62 30.39 18.67
CA ILE A 294 3.63 29.68 19.97
C ILE A 294 2.99 28.28 19.92
N SER A 295 2.45 27.88 18.77
CA SER A 295 1.67 26.64 18.64
C SER A 295 2.53 25.38 18.77
N LYS A 296 1.89 24.23 19.03
CA LYS A 296 2.57 22.92 18.86
C LYS A 296 2.92 22.66 17.39
N LEU A 297 2.11 23.16 16.46
CA LEU A 297 2.24 22.90 15.03
C LEU A 297 3.58 23.40 14.47
N VAL A 298 3.96 24.64 14.80
CA VAL A 298 5.25 25.22 14.35
C VAL A 298 6.46 24.42 14.84
N ARG A 299 6.33 23.76 16.01
CA ARG A 299 7.37 22.90 16.57
C ARG A 299 7.43 21.55 15.85
N ILE A 300 6.27 20.93 15.60
CA ILE A 300 6.17 19.64 14.89
C ILE A 300 6.73 19.73 13.47
N ILE A 301 6.45 20.82 12.75
CA ILE A 301 6.92 21.00 11.38
C ILE A 301 8.31 21.65 11.28
N GLY A 302 8.96 21.92 12.40
CA GLY A 302 10.30 22.50 12.45
C GLY A 302 10.42 23.91 11.85
N ALA A 303 9.31 24.61 11.61
CA ALA A 303 9.29 25.91 10.94
C ALA A 303 10.01 27.02 11.72
N ALA A 304 10.12 26.90 13.05
CA ALA A 304 10.91 27.82 13.88
C ALA A 304 12.41 27.82 13.51
N ALA A 305 12.96 26.68 13.06
CA ALA A 305 14.34 26.58 12.59
C ALA A 305 14.53 27.16 11.18
N ALA A 306 13.49 27.14 10.34
CA ALA A 306 13.50 27.74 9.00
C ALA A 306 13.61 29.27 9.05
N ALA A 307 12.94 29.90 10.03
CA ALA A 307 12.89 31.35 10.18
C ALA A 307 14.21 31.99 10.64
N THR A 308 15.13 31.21 11.22
CA THR A 308 16.44 31.72 11.69
C THR A 308 17.55 31.63 10.64
N GLY A 309 17.25 31.15 9.41
CA GLY A 309 18.22 31.09 8.31
C GLY A 309 19.37 30.09 8.52
N THR A 310 19.28 29.25 9.54
CA THR A 310 20.31 28.29 9.93
C THR A 310 19.79 26.87 9.69
N ALA A 311 20.14 26.32 8.53
CA ALA A 311 19.90 24.94 8.05
C ALA A 311 18.53 24.62 7.41
N ALA A 312 18.54 23.59 6.55
CA ALA A 312 17.35 22.99 5.95
C ALA A 312 16.37 22.53 7.03
N VAL A 313 15.06 22.64 6.78
CA VAL A 313 14.02 22.13 7.69
C VAL A 313 14.23 20.64 7.90
N VAL A 314 14.67 20.25 9.10
CA VAL A 314 14.80 18.84 9.50
C VAL A 314 13.51 18.44 10.22
N VAL A 315 12.66 17.66 9.56
CA VAL A 315 11.50 17.05 10.19
C VAL A 315 11.96 15.81 10.95
N THR A 316 11.92 15.87 12.26
CA THR A 316 12.33 14.77 13.17
C THR A 316 11.14 13.95 13.68
N ALA A 317 9.92 14.30 13.26
CA ALA A 317 8.68 13.68 13.74
C ALA A 317 8.66 12.15 13.54
N PHE A 318 9.35 11.65 12.52
CA PHE A 318 9.41 10.22 12.17
C PHE A 318 10.75 9.56 12.50
N ASP A 319 11.67 10.21 13.23
CA ASP A 319 12.99 9.65 13.56
C ASP A 319 12.93 8.38 14.43
N LYS A 320 11.81 8.19 15.14
CA LYS A 320 11.54 6.98 15.94
C LYS A 320 11.00 5.82 15.10
N VAL A 321 10.57 6.06 13.86
CA VAL A 321 10.22 4.98 12.94
C VAL A 321 11.51 4.24 12.60
N PRO A 322 11.62 2.93 12.90
CA PRO A 322 12.81 2.17 12.58
C PRO A 322 13.01 2.17 11.07
N SER A 323 14.26 2.24 10.61
CA SER A 323 14.56 2.01 9.19
C SER A 323 14.18 0.57 8.83
N LEU A 324 13.34 0.42 7.81
CA LEU A 324 12.86 -0.90 7.37
C LEU A 324 13.62 -1.43 6.14
N THR A 325 14.64 -0.69 5.67
CA THR A 325 15.37 -1.03 4.44
C THR A 325 16.04 -2.40 4.53
N ASP A 326 16.82 -2.65 5.59
CA ASP A 326 17.58 -3.90 5.74
C ASP A 326 16.66 -5.12 5.88
N ILE A 327 15.56 -4.96 6.64
CA ILE A 327 14.62 -6.05 6.84
C ILE A 327 13.80 -6.31 5.58
N ALA A 328 13.45 -5.28 4.82
CA ALA A 328 12.79 -5.43 3.52
C ALA A 328 13.65 -6.25 2.54
N VAL A 329 14.97 -6.01 2.48
CA VAL A 329 15.89 -6.81 1.65
C VAL A 329 15.91 -8.28 2.08
N LYS A 330 15.99 -8.54 3.39
CA LYS A 330 16.02 -9.91 3.93
C LYS A 330 14.69 -10.64 3.67
N LEU A 331 13.56 -9.97 3.79
CA LEU A 331 12.25 -10.53 3.45
C LEU A 331 12.15 -10.79 1.93
N GLY A 332 12.63 -9.86 1.09
CA GLY A 332 12.71 -10.05 -0.36
C GLY A 332 13.52 -11.29 -0.75
N ALA A 333 14.62 -11.57 -0.05
CA ALA A 333 15.40 -12.79 -0.27
C ALA A 333 14.59 -14.07 0.03
N ILE A 334 13.71 -14.05 1.04
CA ILE A 334 12.80 -15.16 1.34
C ILE A 334 11.73 -15.32 0.26
N ILE A 335 11.16 -14.21 -0.23
CA ILE A 335 10.17 -14.21 -1.32
C ILE A 335 10.73 -14.84 -2.59
N ALA A 336 11.99 -14.54 -2.93
CA ALA A 336 12.65 -15.01 -4.14
C ALA A 336 13.15 -16.47 -4.07
N MET A 337 13.03 -17.15 -2.93
CA MET A 337 13.50 -18.54 -2.80
C MET A 337 12.70 -19.49 -3.68
N LYS A 338 13.41 -20.36 -4.40
CA LYS A 338 12.81 -21.42 -5.23
C LYS A 338 12.33 -22.59 -4.36
N VAL A 339 11.14 -23.09 -4.67
CA VAL A 339 10.54 -24.28 -4.05
C VAL A 339 10.95 -25.52 -4.87
N TYR A 340 11.58 -26.51 -4.23
CA TYR A 340 12.02 -27.75 -4.86
C TYR A 340 11.26 -28.95 -4.28
N ILE A 341 10.68 -29.80 -5.13
CA ILE A 341 9.90 -30.98 -4.76
C ILE A 341 10.50 -32.18 -5.49
N ASP A 342 10.86 -33.24 -4.75
CA ASP A 342 11.44 -34.46 -5.32
C ASP A 342 10.39 -35.27 -6.09
N ASP A 343 10.79 -35.89 -7.21
CA ASP A 343 9.93 -36.80 -7.98
C ASP A 343 9.99 -38.24 -7.42
N ASP A 344 8.86 -38.94 -7.50
CA ASP A 344 8.59 -40.28 -6.95
C ASP A 344 9.20 -41.44 -7.78
N GLY A 345 10.21 -41.18 -8.61
CA GLY A 345 11.04 -42.22 -9.21
C GLY A 345 10.42 -43.00 -10.38
N ASN A 346 9.43 -42.47 -11.09
CA ASN A 346 9.00 -43.07 -12.36
C ASN A 346 9.90 -42.53 -13.51
N PRO A 347 10.54 -43.38 -14.35
CA PRO A 347 11.37 -42.89 -15.44
C PRO A 347 10.50 -42.13 -16.44
N ALA A 348 10.97 -40.95 -16.85
CA ALA A 348 10.32 -40.08 -17.79
C ALA A 348 9.79 -40.83 -19.02
N SER A 349 8.46 -40.82 -19.21
CA SER A 349 7.92 -40.90 -20.57
C SER A 349 8.04 -39.51 -21.15
N GLU A 350 8.89 -39.36 -22.16
CA GLU A 350 8.85 -38.23 -23.08
C GLU A 350 7.41 -38.06 -23.59
N GLY A 351 6.77 -36.97 -23.18
CA GLY A 351 5.43 -36.59 -23.61
C GLY A 351 4.31 -36.79 -22.60
N ASP A 352 4.38 -36.19 -21.41
CA ASP A 352 3.17 -35.59 -20.81
C ASP A 352 3.54 -34.53 -19.76
N SER A 353 3.28 -33.28 -20.10
CA SER A 353 3.44 -32.11 -19.23
C SER A 353 2.46 -32.16 -18.06
N SER A 354 2.98 -31.94 -16.85
CA SER A 354 2.20 -31.64 -15.64
C SER A 354 1.12 -30.59 -15.97
N GLY A 355 -0.02 -30.62 -15.28
CA GLY A 355 -1.15 -29.72 -15.51
C GLY A 355 -0.89 -28.23 -15.23
N ALA A 356 0.37 -27.76 -15.22
CA ALA A 356 0.75 -26.37 -15.10
C ALA A 356 0.81 -25.69 -16.47
N PRO A 357 0.56 -24.36 -16.54
CA PRO A 357 0.77 -23.59 -17.76
C PRO A 357 2.22 -23.67 -18.24
N SER A 358 2.41 -23.60 -19.56
CA SER A 358 3.71 -23.53 -20.21
C SER A 358 4.51 -22.32 -19.70
N SER A 359 5.63 -22.58 -19.04
CA SER A 359 6.50 -21.52 -18.52
C SER A 359 7.08 -20.67 -19.64
N ALA A 360 7.43 -21.27 -20.80
CA ALA A 360 7.97 -20.52 -21.95
C ALA A 360 6.98 -19.48 -22.48
N VAL A 361 5.70 -19.86 -22.61
CA VAL A 361 4.65 -18.96 -23.12
C VAL A 361 4.27 -17.93 -22.05
N THR A 362 4.25 -18.33 -20.78
CA THR A 362 3.96 -17.44 -19.65
C THR A 362 5.06 -16.38 -19.46
N ASP A 363 6.33 -16.78 -19.56
CA ASP A 363 7.48 -15.88 -19.50
C ASP A 363 7.46 -14.86 -20.65
N GLU A 364 7.02 -15.28 -21.83
CA GLU A 364 6.89 -14.42 -22.99
C GLU A 364 5.75 -13.41 -22.82
N MET A 365 4.58 -13.82 -22.34
CA MET A 365 3.50 -12.88 -21.98
C MET A 365 3.99 -11.84 -20.96
N ALA A 366 4.76 -12.27 -19.96
CA ALA A 366 5.34 -11.37 -18.98
C ALA A 366 6.38 -10.42 -19.60
N ARG A 367 7.16 -10.88 -20.59
CA ARG A 367 8.11 -10.05 -21.35
C ARG A 367 7.37 -8.99 -22.16
N MET A 368 6.35 -9.41 -22.93
CA MET A 368 5.48 -8.54 -23.71
C MET A 368 4.86 -7.42 -22.87
N LEU A 369 4.36 -7.74 -21.68
CA LEU A 369 3.78 -6.75 -20.77
C LEU A 369 4.82 -5.78 -20.18
N ARG A 370 6.05 -6.24 -19.92
CA ARG A 370 7.14 -5.37 -19.44
C ARG A 370 7.65 -4.41 -20.51
N GLU A 371 7.78 -4.88 -21.74
CA GLU A 371 8.30 -4.09 -22.85
C GLU A 371 7.23 -3.20 -23.50
N GLY A 372 5.95 -3.50 -23.24
CA GLY A 372 4.81 -2.87 -23.86
C GLY A 372 4.47 -3.56 -25.18
N ILE A 373 3.25 -4.07 -25.27
CA ILE A 373 2.73 -4.64 -26.52
C ILE A 373 2.44 -3.50 -27.48
N HIS A 374 2.95 -3.59 -28.71
CA HIS A 374 2.82 -2.49 -29.66
C HIS A 374 1.33 -2.24 -29.98
N PRO A 375 0.83 -0.99 -29.98
CA PRO A 375 -0.59 -0.70 -30.21
C PRO A 375 -1.12 -1.14 -31.59
N GLY A 376 -0.22 -1.31 -32.56
CA GLY A 376 -0.55 -1.82 -33.90
C GLY A 376 -0.46 -3.34 -34.04
N GLU A 377 -0.05 -4.07 -32.99
CA GLU A 377 -0.03 -5.55 -33.00
C GLU A 377 -1.44 -6.05 -32.67
N ASP A 378 -2.02 -6.90 -33.52
CA ASP A 378 -3.39 -7.40 -33.31
C ASP A 378 -3.43 -8.72 -32.51
N CYS A 379 -4.62 -9.14 -32.07
CA CYS A 379 -4.76 -10.35 -31.25
C CYS A 379 -4.35 -11.64 -32.00
N SER A 380 -4.50 -11.66 -33.33
CA SER A 380 -4.01 -12.76 -34.18
C SER A 380 -2.48 -12.82 -34.20
N GLU A 381 -1.78 -11.69 -34.33
CA GLU A 381 -0.32 -11.60 -34.31
C GLU A 381 0.25 -12.06 -32.96
N ILE A 382 -0.38 -11.65 -31.85
CA ILE A 382 0.00 -12.09 -30.51
C ILE A 382 -0.18 -13.61 -30.36
N ALA A 383 -1.33 -14.14 -30.77
CA ALA A 383 -1.60 -15.58 -30.69
C ALA A 383 -0.62 -16.41 -31.53
N GLU A 384 -0.29 -15.95 -32.74
CA GLU A 384 0.73 -16.58 -33.59
C GLU A 384 2.12 -16.54 -32.97
N HIS A 385 2.50 -15.41 -32.37
CA HIS A 385 3.79 -15.28 -31.70
C HIS A 385 3.92 -16.24 -30.52
N LEU A 386 2.88 -16.34 -29.68
CA LEU A 386 2.85 -17.27 -28.56
C LEU A 386 2.90 -18.74 -29.01
N LYS A 387 2.24 -19.08 -30.13
CA LYS A 387 2.37 -20.42 -30.75
C LYS A 387 3.79 -20.70 -31.24
N LYS A 388 4.49 -19.69 -31.79
CA LYS A 388 5.92 -19.82 -32.18
C LYS A 388 6.82 -20.03 -30.96
N VAL A 389 6.57 -19.32 -29.86
CA VAL A 389 7.28 -19.50 -28.58
C VAL A 389 7.07 -20.91 -28.02
N ALA A 390 5.87 -21.48 -28.20
CA ALA A 390 5.56 -22.86 -27.86
C ALA A 390 6.16 -23.91 -28.83
N ALA A 391 7.09 -23.51 -29.70
CA ALA A 391 7.67 -24.36 -30.75
C ALA A 391 6.62 -25.02 -31.66
N GLY A 392 5.48 -24.36 -31.88
CA GLY A 392 4.38 -24.85 -32.71
C GLY A 392 3.43 -25.83 -32.02
N ALA A 393 3.66 -26.18 -30.75
CA ALA A 393 2.70 -26.93 -29.96
C ALA A 393 1.46 -26.07 -29.64
N GLY A 394 0.30 -26.71 -29.41
CA GLY A 394 -0.95 -26.01 -29.12
C GLY A 394 -1.70 -25.52 -30.37
N GLU A 395 -2.71 -24.68 -30.15
CA GLU A 395 -3.67 -24.26 -31.16
C GLU A 395 -4.05 -22.78 -30.96
N ILE A 396 -4.57 -22.13 -32.02
CA ILE A 396 -5.17 -20.80 -31.90
C ILE A 396 -6.69 -20.96 -31.93
N LEU A 397 -7.38 -20.34 -30.98
CA LEU A 397 -8.83 -20.27 -30.92
C LEU A 397 -9.27 -18.91 -31.43
N ARG A 398 -10.22 -18.90 -32.37
CA ARG A 398 -10.91 -17.70 -32.83
C ARG A 398 -12.33 -17.67 -32.30
N VAL A 399 -12.71 -16.51 -31.78
CA VAL A 399 -14.08 -16.17 -31.38
C VAL A 399 -14.67 -15.30 -32.49
N ASP A 400 -15.72 -15.81 -33.15
CA ASP A 400 -16.51 -15.04 -34.11
C ASP A 400 -17.82 -14.58 -33.45
N PRO A 401 -18.26 -13.33 -33.67
CA PRO A 401 -19.49 -12.81 -33.08
C PRO A 401 -20.73 -13.41 -33.75
N ALA A 402 -21.89 -13.22 -33.11
CA ALA A 402 -23.16 -13.51 -33.76
C ALA A 402 -23.37 -12.62 -35.01
N PRO A 403 -24.16 -13.05 -36.02
CA PRO A 403 -24.36 -12.27 -37.23
C PRO A 403 -24.84 -10.84 -36.95
N GLY A 404 -24.07 -9.85 -37.43
CA GLY A 404 -24.36 -8.42 -37.25
C GLY A 404 -23.92 -7.83 -35.90
N GLN A 405 -23.11 -8.54 -35.12
CA GLN A 405 -22.52 -8.08 -33.85
C GLN A 405 -20.98 -8.07 -33.91
N GLU A 406 -20.36 -7.48 -32.89
CA GLU A 406 -18.92 -7.50 -32.62
C GLU A 406 -18.65 -8.29 -31.33
N VAL A 407 -17.44 -8.85 -31.20
CA VAL A 407 -16.98 -9.54 -29.99
C VAL A 407 -16.54 -8.51 -28.97
N THR A 408 -17.16 -8.52 -27.80
CA THR A 408 -16.73 -7.76 -26.64
C THR A 408 -15.68 -8.55 -25.86
N VAL A 409 -14.48 -8.00 -25.71
CA VAL A 409 -13.38 -8.59 -24.93
C VAL A 409 -12.91 -7.56 -23.91
N GLU A 410 -12.53 -8.01 -22.72
CA GLU A 410 -11.87 -7.13 -21.76
C GLU A 410 -10.37 -7.11 -22.05
N GLU A 411 -9.81 -5.99 -22.48
CA GLU A 411 -8.37 -5.77 -22.62
C GLU A 411 -7.93 -4.68 -21.63
N TYR A 412 -6.88 -4.94 -20.86
CA TYR A 412 -6.35 -4.01 -19.83
C TYR A 412 -7.42 -3.50 -18.83
N GLY A 413 -8.43 -4.33 -18.54
CA GLY A 413 -9.56 -3.99 -17.66
C GLY A 413 -10.59 -3.05 -18.29
N GLN A 414 -10.52 -2.81 -19.60
CA GLN A 414 -11.51 -2.06 -20.38
C GLN A 414 -12.23 -2.98 -21.35
N ARG A 415 -13.52 -2.75 -21.57
CA ARG A 415 -14.29 -3.51 -22.57
C ARG A 415 -14.07 -2.89 -23.96
N GLU A 416 -13.53 -3.69 -24.86
CA GLU A 416 -13.29 -3.33 -26.25
C GLU A 416 -14.10 -4.21 -27.20
N GLN A 417 -14.36 -3.72 -28.40
CA GLN A 417 -15.15 -4.40 -29.43
C GLN A 417 -14.28 -4.73 -30.64
N PHE A 418 -14.35 -5.99 -31.07
CA PHE A 418 -13.55 -6.52 -32.16
C PHE A 418 -14.41 -7.27 -33.17
N LEU A 419 -14.00 -7.28 -34.45
CA LEU A 419 -14.67 -8.07 -35.49
C LEU A 419 -14.56 -9.59 -35.22
N TYR A 420 -13.48 -10.00 -34.55
CA TYR A 420 -13.21 -11.34 -34.04
C TYR A 420 -12.09 -11.23 -33.00
N HIS A 421 -11.90 -12.26 -32.18
CA HIS A 421 -10.77 -12.32 -31.24
C HIS A 421 -10.01 -13.63 -31.35
N GLU A 422 -8.68 -13.59 -31.39
CA GLU A 422 -7.83 -14.78 -31.46
C GLU A 422 -6.93 -14.91 -30.23
N VAL A 423 -6.80 -16.13 -29.71
CA VAL A 423 -5.99 -16.45 -28.53
C VAL A 423 -5.22 -17.76 -28.73
N TYR A 424 -4.01 -17.83 -28.17
CA TYR A 424 -3.24 -19.08 -28.17
C TYR A 424 -3.67 -19.98 -26.99
N THR A 425 -3.71 -21.29 -27.21
CA THR A 425 -3.94 -22.29 -26.17
C THR A 425 -2.99 -23.49 -26.30
N ASP A 426 -2.54 -24.01 -25.18
CA ASP A 426 -1.82 -25.29 -25.11
C ASP A 426 -2.78 -26.50 -24.94
N GLY A 427 -4.09 -26.26 -25.02
CA GLY A 427 -5.15 -27.26 -24.80
C GLY A 427 -5.68 -27.32 -23.36
N LYS A 428 -4.98 -26.72 -22.38
CA LYS A 428 -5.42 -26.63 -20.97
C LYS A 428 -5.65 -25.18 -20.54
N TYR A 429 -4.83 -24.27 -21.03
CA TYR A 429 -4.84 -22.83 -20.71
C TYR A 429 -4.93 -21.98 -21.96
N VAL A 430 -5.50 -20.79 -21.81
CA VAL A 430 -5.55 -19.72 -22.80
C VAL A 430 -4.58 -18.63 -22.39
N TYR A 431 -3.77 -18.18 -23.34
CA TYR A 431 -2.71 -17.20 -23.16
C TYR A 431 -3.06 -15.96 -23.98
N ASP A 432 -3.47 -14.91 -23.27
CA ASP A 432 -3.87 -13.63 -23.84
C ASP A 432 -3.39 -12.51 -22.91
N PRO A 433 -2.23 -11.89 -23.18
CA PRO A 433 -1.59 -10.95 -22.27
C PRO A 433 -2.35 -9.63 -22.15
N ARG A 434 -3.18 -9.26 -23.12
CA ARG A 434 -4.01 -8.05 -23.04
C ARG A 434 -5.22 -8.28 -22.16
N HIS A 435 -5.81 -9.47 -22.25
CA HIS A 435 -6.93 -9.85 -21.40
C HIS A 435 -6.51 -10.17 -19.97
N SER A 436 -5.44 -10.96 -19.79
CA SER A 436 -4.95 -11.36 -18.48
C SER A 436 -3.43 -11.51 -18.48
N PRO A 437 -2.73 -10.97 -17.47
CA PRO A 437 -1.29 -11.18 -17.34
C PRO A 437 -0.93 -12.63 -17.01
N ASN A 438 -1.91 -13.46 -16.63
CA ASN A 438 -1.73 -14.88 -16.31
C ASN A 438 -2.55 -15.78 -17.26
N PRO A 439 -2.06 -16.99 -17.59
CA PRO A 439 -2.83 -17.96 -18.37
C PRO A 439 -4.13 -18.36 -17.66
N ILE A 440 -5.23 -18.44 -18.40
CA ILE A 440 -6.55 -18.74 -17.85
C ILE A 440 -6.91 -20.19 -18.20
N PRO A 441 -7.41 -21.02 -17.25
CA PRO A 441 -7.93 -22.34 -17.59
C PRO A 441 -8.96 -22.26 -18.73
N ILE A 442 -8.82 -23.12 -19.75
CA ILE A 442 -9.61 -23.02 -20.99
C ILE A 442 -11.11 -23.05 -20.75
N GLU A 443 -11.58 -23.84 -19.79
CA GLU A 443 -13.00 -23.91 -19.42
C GLU A 443 -13.51 -22.62 -18.77
N GLN A 444 -12.67 -21.97 -17.95
CA GLN A 444 -13.00 -20.68 -17.35
C GLN A 444 -13.06 -19.59 -18.43
N TRP A 445 -12.05 -19.54 -19.30
CA TRP A 445 -12.02 -18.58 -20.41
C TRP A 445 -13.24 -18.75 -21.33
N ARG A 446 -13.58 -19.99 -21.72
CA ARG A 446 -14.76 -20.29 -22.54
C ARG A 446 -16.05 -19.81 -21.88
N LYS A 447 -16.20 -20.05 -20.57
CA LYS A 447 -17.39 -19.60 -19.83
C LYS A 447 -17.52 -18.08 -19.82
N THR A 448 -16.42 -17.36 -19.59
CA THR A 448 -16.41 -15.89 -19.57
C THR A 448 -16.72 -15.34 -20.96
N ILE A 449 -15.95 -15.73 -21.97
CA ILE A 449 -16.06 -15.13 -23.30
C ILE A 449 -17.42 -15.39 -23.96
N MET A 450 -18.01 -16.57 -23.75
CA MET A 450 -19.34 -16.91 -24.25
C MET A 450 -20.47 -16.28 -23.40
N GLY A 451 -20.21 -16.01 -22.13
CA GLY A 451 -21.14 -15.29 -21.25
C GLY A 451 -21.25 -13.81 -21.62
N ASP A 452 -20.12 -13.18 -21.92
CA ASP A 452 -20.07 -11.79 -22.38
C ASP A 452 -20.53 -11.61 -23.83
N ASN A 453 -20.47 -12.68 -24.64
CA ASN A 453 -20.87 -12.67 -26.06
C ASN A 453 -21.92 -13.75 -26.39
N PRO A 454 -23.19 -13.57 -25.99
CA PRO A 454 -24.25 -14.53 -26.29
C PRO A 454 -24.41 -14.76 -27.80
N GLY A 455 -24.28 -16.01 -28.24
CA GLY A 455 -24.41 -16.41 -29.65
C GLY A 455 -23.12 -16.33 -30.48
N ALA A 456 -21.99 -15.95 -29.88
CA ALA A 456 -20.68 -16.10 -30.50
C ALA A 456 -20.31 -17.58 -30.69
N THR A 457 -19.36 -17.85 -31.58
CA THR A 457 -18.83 -19.21 -31.81
C THR A 457 -17.32 -19.24 -31.63
N VAL A 458 -16.80 -20.31 -31.02
CA VAL A 458 -15.35 -20.53 -30.87
C VAL A 458 -14.92 -21.67 -31.78
N LYS A 459 -13.96 -21.41 -32.66
CA LYS A 459 -13.38 -22.41 -33.58
C LYS A 459 -11.86 -22.40 -33.52
N LYS A 460 -11.25 -23.50 -33.91
CA LYS A 460 -9.79 -23.59 -34.10
C LYS A 460 -9.43 -22.95 -35.43
N VAL A 461 -8.37 -22.16 -35.46
CA VAL A 461 -7.81 -21.55 -36.67
C VAL A 461 -6.31 -21.79 -36.72
N GLY A 462 -5.78 -22.09 -37.92
CA GLY A 462 -4.37 -22.41 -38.12
C GLY A 462 -4.07 -23.89 -38.06
#